data_AF-A0A0H3KGW9-F1
#
_entry.id   AF-A0A0H3KGW9-F1
#
_cell.length_a   1.000
_cell.length_b   1.000
_cell.length_c   1.000
_cell.angle_alpha   90.00
_cell.angle_beta   90.00
_cell.angle_gamma   90.00
#
_symmetry.space_group_name_H-M   'P 1'
#
loop_
_entity.id
_entity.type
_entity.pdbx_description
1 polymer ?
#
loop_
_entity_poly.entity_id
_entity_poly.type
_entity_poly.pdbx_seq_one_letter_code
_entity_poly.pdbx_strand_id
1 'polypeptide(L)'
;MQFSLLIYIVVIFAVMYFLMIRPQQKRAKQHRELINNIQSGQRITTIGGIKGTVKAVDETTVVITVNGHGTELTFEKPAIKQVDPS
;
A
#
# COMPACT_ATOMS: atom_id res chain seq x y z
N MET A 1 -2.56 39.96 24.89
CA MET A 1 -2.40 40.09 23.42
C MET A 1 -1.34 39.15 22.84
N GLN A 2 -0.12 39.05 23.39
CA GLN A 2 0.96 38.20 22.81
C GLN A 2 0.75 36.68 22.97
N PHE A 3 0.19 36.23 24.09
CA PHE A 3 -0.12 34.80 24.31
C PHE A 3 -1.17 34.23 23.36
N SER A 4 -2.10 35.08 22.89
CA SER A 4 -3.15 34.66 21.96
C SER A 4 -2.57 34.16 20.64
N LEU A 5 -1.49 34.78 20.14
CA LEU A 5 -0.84 34.40 18.87
C LEU A 5 -0.11 33.05 18.98
N LEU A 6 0.55 32.79 20.11
CA LEU A 6 1.19 31.49 20.39
C LEU A 6 0.16 30.35 20.45
N ILE A 7 -0.99 30.58 21.08
CA ILE A 7 -2.07 29.59 21.13
C ILE A 7 -2.60 29.30 19.73
N TYR A 8 -2.84 30.33 18.90
CA TYR A 8 -3.28 30.14 17.51
C TYR A 8 -2.27 29.32 16.68
N ILE A 9 -0.97 29.59 16.82
CA ILE A 9 0.08 28.85 16.11
C ILE A 9 0.07 27.37 16.53
N VAL A 10 0.01 27.08 17.83
CA VAL A 10 -0.03 25.71 18.34
C VAL A 10 -1.27 24.97 17.84
N VAL A 11 -2.44 25.63 17.80
CA VAL A 11 -3.68 25.03 17.28
C VAL A 11 -3.56 24.69 15.80
N ILE A 12 -3.01 25.59 14.97
CA ILE A 12 -2.81 25.34 13.54
C ILE A 12 -1.87 24.14 13.32
N PHE A 13 -0.74 24.08 14.03
CA PHE A 13 0.17 22.95 13.94
C PHE A 13 -0.47 21.64 14.42
N ALA A 14 -1.25 21.67 15.50
CA ALA A 14 -1.97 20.50 15.99
C ALA A 14 -3.00 19.98 14.97
N VAL A 15 -3.74 20.89 14.32
CA VAL A 15 -4.71 20.54 13.27
C VAL A 15 -4.01 19.99 12.03
N MET A 16 -2.95 20.65 11.54
CA MET A 16 -2.19 20.15 10.39
C MET A 16 -1.53 18.80 10.66
N TYR A 17 -0.96 18.61 11.85
CA TYR A 17 -0.40 17.34 12.31
C TYR A 17 -1.48 16.24 12.26
N PHE A 18 -2.63 16.50 12.89
CA PHE A 18 -3.70 15.51 12.96
C PHE A 18 -4.28 15.17 11.59
N LEU A 19 -4.45 16.18 10.73
CA LEU A 19 -4.99 16.01 9.38
C LEU A 19 -4.03 15.30 8.44
N MET A 20 -2.70 15.42 8.59
CA MET A 20 -1.75 14.77 7.67
C MET A 20 -1.27 13.40 8.18
N ILE A 21 -0.92 13.28 9.45
CA ILE A 21 -0.31 12.05 10.00
C ILE A 21 -1.33 10.93 10.14
N ARG A 22 -2.55 11.22 10.59
CA ARG A 22 -3.59 10.20 10.75
C ARG A 22 -3.95 9.50 9.43
N PRO A 23 -4.21 10.21 8.31
CA PRO A 23 -4.48 9.53 7.04
C PRO A 23 -3.26 8.85 6.45
N GLN A 24 -2.04 9.39 6.64
CA GLN A 24 -0.82 8.71 6.18
C GLN A 24 -0.63 7.36 6.88
N GLN A 25 -0.78 7.30 8.21
CA GLN A 25 -0.72 6.05 8.97
C GLN A 25 -1.80 5.07 8.53
N LYS A 26 -3.03 5.55 8.28
CA LYS A 26 -4.13 4.69 7.81
C LYS A 26 -3.81 4.06 6.45
N ARG A 27 -3.30 4.84 5.49
CA ARG A 27 -2.92 4.34 4.16
C ARG A 27 -1.79 3.31 4.23
N ALA A 28 -0.76 3.57 5.04
CA ALA A 28 0.36 2.64 5.21
C ALA A 28 -0.09 1.31 5.84
N LYS A 29 -0.98 1.38 6.85
CA LYS A 29 -1.55 0.19 7.47
C LYS A 29 -2.39 -0.62 6.49
N GLN A 30 -3.29 0.04 5.75
CA GLN A 30 -4.11 -0.60 4.72
C GLN A 30 -3.28 -1.27 3.62
N HIS A 31 -2.19 -0.63 3.20
CA HIS A 31 -1.29 -1.20 2.20
C HIS A 31 -0.54 -2.44 2.72
N ARG A 32 -0.05 -2.40 3.98
CA ARG A 32 0.53 -3.58 4.63
C ARG A 32 -0.48 -4.72 4.78
N GLU A 33 -1.71 -4.41 5.19
CA GLU A 33 -2.78 -5.40 5.31
C GLU A 33 -3.10 -6.04 3.95
N LEU A 34 -3.18 -5.26 2.88
CA LEU A 34 -3.41 -5.76 1.52
C LEU A 34 -2.32 -6.74 1.09
N ILE A 35 -1.05 -6.33 1.26
CA ILE A 35 0.12 -7.13 0.90
C ILE A 35 0.20 -8.44 1.71
N ASN A 36 -0.11 -8.39 3.00
CA ASN A 36 -0.06 -9.56 3.88
C ASN A 36 -1.19 -10.56 3.60
N ASN A 37 -2.29 -10.11 3.01
CA ASN A 37 -3.44 -10.96 2.69
C ASN A 37 -3.41 -11.49 1.25
N ILE A 38 -2.34 -11.26 0.49
CA ILE A 38 -2.20 -11.82 -0.86
C ILE A 38 -2.09 -13.34 -0.76
N GLN A 39 -2.92 -14.04 -1.55
CA GLN A 39 -2.93 -15.49 -1.64
C GLN A 39 -2.70 -15.96 -3.08
N SER A 40 -2.18 -17.18 -3.23
CA SER A 40 -2.07 -17.85 -4.52
C SER A 40 -3.44 -17.94 -5.23
N GLY A 41 -3.44 -17.75 -6.54
CA GLY A 41 -4.64 -17.75 -7.38
C GLY A 41 -5.29 -16.39 -7.57
N GLN A 42 -4.92 -15.37 -6.79
CA GLN A 42 -5.47 -14.02 -6.94
C GLN A 42 -4.89 -13.28 -8.15
N ARG A 43 -5.70 -12.45 -8.79
CA ARG A 43 -5.22 -11.48 -9.79
C ARG A 43 -4.74 -10.22 -9.09
N ILE A 44 -3.60 -9.72 -9.53
CA ILE A 44 -3.00 -8.51 -8.97
C ILE A 44 -2.56 -7.55 -10.06
N THR A 45 -2.48 -6.28 -9.68
CA THR A 45 -1.86 -5.22 -10.47
C THR A 45 -0.65 -4.68 -9.71
N THR A 46 0.53 -4.65 -10.34
CA THR A 46 1.75 -4.08 -9.77
C THR A 46 1.75 -2.54 -9.89
N ILE A 47 2.66 -1.85 -9.19
CA ILE A 47 2.82 -0.40 -9.28
C ILE A 47 3.11 0.07 -10.71
N GLY A 48 3.87 -0.73 -11.48
CA GLY A 48 4.18 -0.48 -12.89
C GLY A 48 3.01 -0.76 -13.85
N GLY A 49 1.84 -1.17 -13.36
CA GLY A 49 0.67 -1.48 -14.18
C GLY A 49 0.66 -2.88 -14.79
N ILE A 50 1.60 -3.75 -14.40
CA ILE A 50 1.64 -5.14 -14.87
C ILE A 50 0.53 -5.92 -14.17
N LYS A 51 -0.28 -6.64 -14.95
CA LYS A 51 -1.33 -7.52 -14.43
C LYS A 51 -0.90 -8.97 -14.54
N GLY A 52 -1.15 -9.74 -13.50
CA GLY A 52 -0.81 -11.16 -13.46
C GLY A 52 -1.59 -11.91 -12.39
N THR A 53 -1.40 -13.22 -12.38
CA THR A 53 -1.98 -14.12 -11.37
C THR A 53 -0.89 -14.60 -10.42
N VAL A 54 -1.16 -14.52 -9.12
CA VAL A 54 -0.25 -14.98 -8.07
C VAL A 54 -0.11 -16.50 -8.15
N LYS A 55 1.11 -16.98 -8.33
CA LYS A 55 1.44 -18.40 -8.32
C LYS A 55 1.90 -18.84 -6.93
N ALA A 56 2.81 -18.07 -6.33
CA ALA A 56 3.36 -18.32 -5.00
C ALA A 56 3.59 -17.02 -4.23
N VAL A 57 3.54 -17.10 -2.90
CA VAL A 57 3.76 -15.98 -1.98
C VAL A 57 4.78 -16.45 -0.94
N ASP A 58 5.89 -15.74 -0.83
CA ASP A 58 6.91 -15.94 0.20
C ASP A 58 6.79 -14.84 1.27
N GLU A 59 7.75 -14.75 2.19
CA GLU A 59 7.74 -13.72 3.24
C GLU A 59 7.86 -12.30 2.68
N THR A 60 8.75 -12.08 1.72
CA THR A 60 9.07 -10.75 1.16
C THR A 60 8.72 -10.61 -0.32
N THR A 61 8.52 -11.73 -1.02
CA THR A 61 8.33 -11.78 -2.47
C THR A 61 7.02 -12.45 -2.87
N VAL A 62 6.58 -12.15 -4.09
CA VAL A 62 5.41 -12.75 -4.74
C VAL A 62 5.81 -13.16 -6.16
N VAL A 63 5.53 -14.41 -6.52
CA VAL A 63 5.73 -14.91 -7.89
C VAL A 63 4.42 -14.81 -8.64
N ILE A 64 4.43 -14.13 -9.79
CA ILE A 64 3.26 -13.98 -10.64
C ILE A 64 3.49 -14.53 -12.04
N THR A 65 2.42 -15.01 -12.66
CA THR A 65 2.37 -15.36 -14.08
C THR A 65 1.65 -14.29 -14.87
N VAL A 66 2.25 -13.85 -15.98
CA VAL A 66 1.67 -12.89 -16.91
C VAL A 66 1.18 -13.63 -18.16
N ASN A 67 -0.02 -13.29 -18.64
CA ASN A 67 -0.62 -13.81 -19.88
C ASN A 67 -0.76 -15.34 -20.01
N GLY A 68 -0.66 -16.10 -18.91
CA GLY A 68 -0.87 -17.56 -18.93
C GLY A 68 0.19 -18.38 -19.69
N HIS A 69 1.19 -17.73 -20.29
CA HIS A 69 2.26 -18.37 -21.08
C HIS A 69 3.42 -18.89 -20.22
N GLY A 70 3.20 -19.09 -18.92
CA GLY A 70 4.20 -19.65 -18.01
C GLY A 70 5.39 -18.73 -17.69
N THR A 71 5.43 -17.50 -18.19
CA THR A 71 6.46 -16.54 -17.77
C THR A 71 6.20 -16.11 -16.33
N GLU A 72 7.10 -16.56 -15.45
CA GLU A 72 7.08 -16.25 -14.03
C GLU A 72 7.98 -15.05 -13.75
N LEU A 73 7.43 -14.09 -13.02
CA LEU A 73 8.12 -12.89 -12.60
C LEU A 73 8.02 -12.79 -11.08
N THR A 74 9.14 -12.52 -10.43
CA THR A 74 9.19 -12.30 -8.99
C THR A 74 9.17 -10.81 -8.72
N PHE A 75 8.22 -10.39 -7.90
CA PHE A 75 8.11 -9.03 -7.40
C PHE A 75 8.28 -9.01 -5.90
N GLU A 76 8.87 -7.94 -5.38
CA GLU A 76 8.78 -7.66 -3.96
C GLU A 76 7.33 -7.34 -3.59
N LYS A 77 6.89 -7.77 -2.42
CA LYS A 77 5.56 -7.49 -1.88
C LYS A 77 5.15 -6.00 -1.93
N PRO A 78 6.03 -5.04 -1.60
CA PRO A 78 5.73 -3.61 -1.73
C PRO A 78 5.48 -3.15 -3.17
N ALA A 79 5.88 -3.91 -4.18
CA ALA A 79 5.65 -3.57 -5.59
C ALA A 79 4.22 -3.90 -6.05
N ILE A 80 3.37 -4.49 -5.19
CA ILE A 80 1.99 -4.81 -5.49
C ILE A 80 1.09 -3.63 -5.14
N LYS A 81 0.41 -3.06 -6.14
CA LYS A 81 -0.46 -1.89 -5.96
C LYS A 81 -1.81 -2.29 -5.35
N GLN A 82 -2.43 -3.33 -5.91
CA GLN A 82 -3.74 -3.80 -5.49
C GLN A 82 -3.97 -5.26 -5.90
N VAL A 83 -4.87 -5.92 -5.17
CA VAL A 83 -5.47 -7.19 -5.56
C VAL A 83 -6.76 -6.86 -6.29
N ASP A 84 -6.92 -7.39 -7.51
CA ASP A 84 -8.11 -7.16 -8.31
C ASP A 84 -9.23 -8.11 -7.81
N PRO A 85 -10.48 -7.61 -7.62
CA PRO A 85 -11.60 -8.47 -7.27
C PRO A 85 -11.83 -9.51 -8.37
N SER A 86 -12.10 -10.75 -7.95
CA SER A 86 -12.31 -11.92 -8.82
C SER A 86 -13.58 -11.80 -9.66
#